data_AF-A0A523YQX4-F1
#
_entry.id   AF-A0A523YQX4-F1
#
_cell.length_a   1.000
_cell.length_b   1.000
_cell.length_c   1.000
_cell.angle_alpha   90.00
_cell.angle_beta   90.00
_cell.angle_gamma   90.00
#
_symmetry.space_group_name_H-M   'P 1'
#
loop_
_entity.id
_entity.type
_entity.pdbx_description
1 polymer ?
#
loop_
_entity_poly.entity_id
_entity_poly.type
_entity_poly.pdbx_seq_one_letter_code
_entity_poly.pdbx_strand_id
1 'polypeptide(L)' 'MLIPMVVEQTPRGERAYDIYSRLLKDRIIFMGEQVTDDMANIIIAQFLFLESEDPDKDINLYINSPGGSITAG' A
#
# COMPACT_ATOMS: atom_id res chain seq x y z
N MET A 1 2.47 11.99 12.40
CA MET A 1 1.22 11.35 12.88
C MET A 1 1.57 9.96 13.38
N LEU A 2 0.98 9.48 14.47
CA LEU A 2 1.12 8.08 14.89
C LEU A 2 0.26 7.20 13.99
N ILE A 3 0.87 6.26 13.28
CA ILE A 3 0.15 5.28 12.47
C ILE A 3 -0.29 4.14 13.41
N PRO A 4 -1.59 3.80 13.47
CA PRO A 4 -2.07 2.71 14.31
C PRO A 4 -1.44 1.37 13.93
N MET A 5 -1.14 0.56 14.94
CA MET A 5 -0.64 -0.81 14.78
C MET A 5 -1.78 -1.81 14.98
N VAL A 6 -1.82 -2.84 14.14
CA VAL A 6 -2.75 -3.96 14.20
C VAL A 6 -1.98 -5.23 14.55
N VAL A 7 -2.51 -6.01 15.49
CA VAL A 7 -1.94 -7.31 15.88
C VAL A 7 -2.77 -8.42 15.25
N GLU A 8 -2.10 -9.30 14.50
CA GLU A 8 -2.69 -10.48 13.87
C GLU A 8 -2.20 -11.74 14.60
N GLN A 9 -3.13 -12.56 15.09
CA GLN A 9 -2.79 -13.85 15.68
C GLN A 9 -2.61 -14.89 14.59
N THR A 10 -1.42 -15.48 14.51
CA THR A 10 -1.12 -16.59 13.61
C THR A 10 -0.87 -17.87 14.42
N PRO A 11 -0.96 -19.08 13.83
CA PRO A 11 -0.63 -20.33 14.51
C PRO A 11 0.82 -20.39 15.06
N ARG A 12 1.71 -19.49 14.62
CA ARG A 12 3.11 -19.38 15.04
C ARG A 12 3.36 -18.24 16.03
N GLY A 13 2.32 -17.52 16.47
CA GLY A 13 2.40 -16.40 17.41
C GLY A 13 1.75 -15.11 16.87
N GLU A 14 1.98 -14.02 17.57
CA GLU A 14 1.44 -12.69 17.23
C GLU A 14 2.36 -11.94 16.28
N ARG A 15 1.79 -11.29 15.26
CA ARG A 15 2.53 -10.47 14.31
C ARG A 15 1.89 -9.09 14.23
N ALA A 16 2.67 -8.06 14.55
CA ALA A 16 2.20 -6.68 14.55
C ALA A 16 2.57 -6.00 13.23
N TYR A 17 1.63 -5.27 12.65
CA TYR A 17 1.78 -4.51 11.41
C TYR A 17 1.22 -3.11 11.61
N ASP A 18 1.75 -2.11 10.92
CA ASP A 18 1.00 -0.86 10.77
C ASP A 18 -0.23 -1.11 9.88
N ILE A 19 -1.21 -0.21 9.98
CA ILE A 19 -2.48 -0.36 9.25
C ILE A 19 -2.29 -0.44 7.72
N TYR A 20 -1.30 0.26 7.14
CA TYR A 20 -1.06 0.21 5.69
C TYR A 20 -0.44 -1.12 5.27
N SER A 21 0.53 -1.62 6.04
CA SER A 21 1.08 -2.97 5.85
C SER A 21 0.01 -4.06 5.91
N ARG A 22 -0.98 -3.91 6.81
CA ARG A 22 -2.12 -4.83 6.90
C ARG A 22 -3.02 -4.72 5.66
N LEU A 23 -3.31 -3.52 5.17
CA LEU A 23 -4.12 -3.30 3.95
C LEU A 23 -3.44 -3.83 2.69
N LEU A 24 -2.11 -3.69 2.58
CA LEU A 24 -1.35 -4.21 1.44
C LEU A 24 -1.49 -5.73 1.31
N LYS A 25 -1.57 -6.47 2.43
CA LYS A 25 -1.88 -7.91 2.41
C LYS A 25 -3.25 -8.23 1.78
N ASP A 26 -4.23 -7.34 1.95
CA ASP A 26 -5.55 -7.46 1.32
C ASP A 26 -5.57 -6.86 -0.09
N ARG A 27 -4.38 -6.59 -0.68
CA ARG A 27 -4.18 -6.01 -2.01
C ARG A 27 -4.79 -4.61 -2.15
N ILE A 28 -4.74 -3.84 -1.06
CA ILE A 28 -5.22 -2.46 -1.02
C ILE A 28 -4.02 -1.51 -0.95
N ILE A 29 -3.89 -0.63 -1.95
CA ILE A 29 -2.91 0.46 -2.01
C ILE A 29 -3.64 1.77 -1.75
N PHE A 30 -3.05 2.64 -0.92
CA PHE A 30 -3.61 3.95 -0.60
C PHE A 30 -2.70 5.07 -1.11
N MET A 31 -3.27 5.97 -1.92
CA MET A 31 -2.60 7.16 -2.45
C MET A 31 -3.25 8.40 -1.83
N GLY A 32 -2.73 8.79 -0.65
CA GLY A 32 -3.36 9.82 0.20
C GLY A 32 -2.68 11.18 0.22
N GLU A 33 -1.61 11.38 -0.55
CA GLU A 33 -0.80 12.60 -0.53
C GLU A 33 -0.57 13.16 -1.95
N GLN A 34 0.16 14.26 -2.04
CA GLN A 34 0.55 14.87 -3.32
C GLN A 34 1.38 13.90 -4.17
N VAL A 35 1.19 13.92 -5.49
CA VAL A 35 1.98 13.10 -6.41
C VAL A 35 3.38 13.67 -6.56
N THR A 36 4.35 12.99 -5.97
CA THR A 36 5.79 13.25 -6.09
C THR A 36 6.48 12.01 -6.66
N ASP A 37 7.70 12.17 -7.17
CA ASP A 37 8.46 11.03 -7.71
C ASP A 37 8.68 9.94 -6.65
N ASP A 38 8.93 10.31 -5.40
CA ASP A 38 9.09 9.37 -4.29
C ASP A 38 7.81 8.57 -4.01
N MET A 39 6.66 9.26 -3.96
CA MET A 39 5.36 8.62 -3.77
C MET A 39 5.04 7.67 -4.92
N ALA A 40 5.28 8.12 -6.17
CA ALA A 40 5.07 7.30 -7.36
C ALA A 40 5.92 6.03 -7.33
N ASN A 41 7.21 6.14 -6.99
CA ASN A 41 8.11 5.00 -6.87
C ASN A 41 7.63 3.99 -5.81
N ILE A 42 7.11 4.46 -4.67
CA ILE A 42 6.55 3.60 -3.62
C ILE A 42 5.29 2.87 -4.13
N ILE A 43 4.39 3.57 -4.82
CA ILE A 43 3.17 2.98 -5.38
C ILE A 43 3.50 1.93 -6.45
N ILE A 44 4.44 2.24 -7.35
CA ILE A 44 4.92 1.29 -8.38
C ILE A 44 5.50 0.04 -7.72
N ALA A 45 6.33 0.19 -6.68
CA ALA A 45 6.89 -0.94 -5.96
C ALA A 45 5.80 -1.82 -5.32
N GLN A 46 4.74 -1.22 -4.77
CA GLN A 46 3.60 -1.96 -4.21
C GLN A 46 2.82 -2.72 -5.30
N PHE A 47 2.59 -2.12 -6.48
CA PHE A 47 1.95 -2.81 -7.60
C PHE A 47 2.76 -4.03 -8.04
N LEU A 48 4.06 -3.87 -8.29
CA LEU A 48 4.94 -4.96 -8.72
C LEU A 48 5.02 -6.07 -7.68
N PHE A 49 5.05 -5.72 -6.39
CA PHE A 49 5.01 -6.69 -5.31
C PHE A 49 3.72 -7.52 -5.34
N LEU A 50 2.54 -6.87 -5.44
CA LEU A 50 1.26 -7.56 -5.47
C LEU A 50 1.05 -8.40 -6.74
N GLU A 51 1.52 -7.92 -7.88
CA GLU A 51 1.51 -8.66 -9.15
C GLU A 51 2.39 -9.92 -9.06
N SER A 52 3.56 -9.82 -8.42
CA SER A 52 4.46 -10.98 -8.23
C SER A 52 3.88 -12.06 -7.30
N GLU A 53 3.05 -11.66 -6.33
CA GLU A 53 2.40 -12.58 -5.39
C GLU A 53 1.24 -13.36 -6.04
N ASP A 54 0.42 -12.66 -6.83
CA ASP A 54 -0.72 -13.26 -7.54
C ASP A 54 -1.15 -12.33 -8.69
N PRO A 55 -0.77 -12.61 -9.94
CA PRO A 55 -1.07 -11.74 -11.09
C PRO A 55 -2.54 -11.82 -11.53
N ASP A 56 -3.27 -12.85 -11.12
CA ASP A 56 -4.67 -13.07 -11.52
C ASP A 56 -5.67 -12.38 -10.59
N LYS A 57 -5.20 -11.82 -9.46
CA LYS A 57 -6.04 -11.11 -8.49
C LYS A 57 -6.01 -9.61 -8.69
N ASP A 58 -7.18 -9.00 -8.56
CA ASP A 58 -7.34 -7.55 -8.60
C ASP A 58 -6.53 -6.84 -7.50
N ILE A 59 -6.12 -5.61 -7.79
CA ILE A 59 -5.48 -4.68 -6.86
C ILE A 59 -6.41 -3.48 -6.70
N ASN A 60 -6.75 -3.13 -5.46
CA ASN A 60 -7.62 -2.00 -5.16
C ASN A 60 -6.78 -0.76 -4.82
N LEU A 61 -6.82 0.24 -5.71
CA LEU A 61 -6.18 1.53 -5.47
C LEU A 61 -7.21 2.55 -4.97
N TYR A 62 -7.02 3.06 -3.76
CA TYR A 62 -7.83 4.14 -3.20
C TYR A 62 -7.07 5.46 -3.31
N ILE A 63 -7.66 6.44 -3.98
CA ILE A 63 -7.03 7.72 -4.30
C ILE A 63 -7.71 8.85 -3.53
N ASN A 64 -6.94 9.56 -2.73
CA ASN A 64 -7.28 10.82 -2.10
C ASN A 64 -6.09 11.77 -2.24
N SER A 65 -5.85 12.26 -3.45
CA SER A 65 -4.71 13.09 -3.79
C SER A 65 -5.16 14.40 -4.43
N PRO A 66 -4.52 15.54 -4.14
CA PRO A 66 -4.73 16.79 -4.86
C PRO A 66 -4.08 16.81 -6.26
N GLY A 67 -3.49 15.69 -6.70
CA GLY A 67 -2.62 15.65 -7.89
C GLY A 67 -1.19 16.03 -7.54
N GLY A 68 -0.39 16.40 -8.54
CA GLY A 68 1.02 16.73 -8.33
C GLY A 68 1.81 16.78 -9.63
N SER A 69 3.02 16.25 -9.62
CA SER A 69 3.89 16.18 -10.80
C SER A 69 3.26 15.31 -11.89
N ILE A 70 3.15 15.85 -13.10
CA ILE A 70 2.62 15.12 -14.27
C ILE A 70 3.54 13.97 -14.67
N THR A 71 4.86 14.12 -14.52
CA THR A 71 5.80 13.05 -14.88
C THR A 71 5.83 11.91 -13.86
N ALA A 72 5.34 12.17 -12.65
CA ALA A 72 5.26 11.17 -11.59
C ALA A 72 3.92 10.39 -11.60
N GLY A 73 2.85 10.99 -12.14
CA GLY A 73 1.52 10.38 -12.23
C GLY A 73 1.33 9.59 -13.51
#